data_AF-A0A521ZRG6-F1
#
_entry.id   AF-A0A521ZRG6-F1
#
_cell.length_a   1.000
_cell.length_b   1.000
_cell.length_c   1.000
_cell.angle_alpha   90.00
_cell.angle_beta   90.00
_cell.angle_gamma   90.00
#
_symmetry.space_group_name_H-M   'P 1'
#
loop_
_entity.id
_entity.type
_entity.pdbx_description
1 polymer ?
#
loop_
_entity_poly.entity_id
_entity_poly.type
_entity_poly.pdbx_seq_one_letter_code
_entity_poly.pdbx_strand_id
1 'polypeptide(L)'
;MIKSLIDKILGKAPAKRAGASGGKSAKAPRIPTGKRVDVPASEHGIDPALVDDRARKVVETLQDAGYEAYIVGGAVRDLILGHRPKDFDVATNATPEQVKGLFRRAFIIGRRFRIVHVVYGRGR
;
A
#
# COMPACT_ATOMS: atom_id res chain seq x y z
N MET A 1 -2.83 -49.65 -23.50
CA MET A 1 -3.03 -50.50 -22.30
C MET A 1 -1.71 -50.85 -21.59
N ILE A 2 -0.77 -49.91 -21.47
CA ILE A 2 0.53 -50.12 -20.78
C ILE A 2 0.74 -49.12 -19.62
N LYS A 3 0.02 -47.98 -19.60
CA LYS A 3 0.06 -47.02 -18.47
C LYS A 3 -0.47 -47.61 -17.16
N SER A 4 -1.47 -48.48 -17.20
CA SER A 4 -2.08 -49.08 -16.00
C SER A 4 -1.19 -50.10 -15.29
N LEU A 5 -0.12 -50.59 -15.94
CA LEU A 5 0.81 -51.56 -15.36
C LEU A 5 1.93 -50.87 -14.57
N ILE A 6 2.34 -49.67 -14.99
CA ILE A 6 3.36 -48.86 -14.30
C ILE A 6 2.83 -48.32 -12.96
N ASP A 7 1.57 -47.89 -12.92
CA ASP A 7 0.94 -47.35 -11.70
C ASP A 7 0.79 -48.39 -10.58
N LYS A 8 0.82 -49.70 -10.92
CA LYS A 8 0.64 -50.81 -9.97
C LYS A 8 1.94 -51.29 -9.32
N ILE A 9 3.10 -51.01 -9.92
CA ILE A 9 4.42 -51.43 -9.42
C ILE A 9 5.02 -50.36 -8.47
N LEU A 10 4.65 -49.09 -8.63
CA LEU A 10 5.20 -47.96 -7.85
C LEU A 10 4.45 -47.65 -6.54
N GLY A 11 3.63 -48.57 -6.02
CA GLY A 11 3.13 -48.51 -4.65
C GLY A 11 2.31 -47.26 -4.29
N LYS A 12 1.64 -46.62 -5.27
CA LYS A 12 0.80 -45.45 -4.99
C LYS A 12 -0.63 -45.88 -4.66
N ALA A 13 -0.89 -46.16 -3.39
CA ALA A 13 -2.25 -46.29 -2.88
C ALA A 13 -3.03 -44.96 -3.09
N PRO A 14 -4.34 -45.01 -3.39
CA PRO A 14 -5.18 -43.83 -3.34
C PRO A 14 -5.40 -43.45 -1.88
N ALA A 15 -4.63 -42.47 -1.39
CA ALA A 15 -4.88 -41.89 -0.08
C ALA A 15 -6.21 -41.11 -0.12
N LYS A 16 -7.30 -41.79 0.25
CA LYS A 16 -8.49 -41.17 0.82
C LYS A 16 -8.02 -40.29 1.99
N ARG A 17 -8.13 -38.97 1.88
CA ARG A 17 -8.07 -38.07 3.05
C ARG A 17 -9.24 -37.10 3.00
N ALA A 18 -9.92 -37.10 4.14
CA ALA A 18 -11.08 -36.34 4.51
C ALA A 18 -10.89 -34.83 4.28
N GLY A 19 -12.02 -34.12 4.21
CA GLY A 19 -12.09 -32.69 3.98
C GLY A 19 -11.06 -31.89 4.78
N ALA A 20 -10.22 -31.17 4.06
CA ALA A 20 -9.42 -30.12 4.64
C ALA A 20 -10.32 -28.90 4.86
N SER A 21 -10.77 -28.77 6.11
CA SER A 21 -11.26 -27.52 6.67
C SER A 21 -10.30 -26.39 6.28
N GLY A 22 -10.85 -25.34 5.66
CA GLY A 22 -10.10 -24.14 5.35
C GLY A 22 -9.33 -23.67 6.59
N GLY A 23 -8.00 -23.73 6.49
CA GLY A 23 -7.12 -23.22 7.52
C GLY A 23 -7.48 -21.76 7.76
N LYS A 24 -8.11 -21.48 8.91
CA LYS A 24 -8.28 -20.12 9.40
C LYS A 24 -6.87 -19.56 9.57
N SER A 25 -6.38 -18.79 8.60
CA SER A 25 -5.24 -17.92 8.82
C SER A 25 -5.57 -17.12 10.08
N ALA A 26 -4.77 -17.34 11.14
CA ALA A 26 -4.92 -16.62 12.38
C ALA A 26 -4.99 -15.13 12.05
N LYS A 27 -6.13 -14.49 12.33
CA LYS A 27 -6.28 -13.04 12.14
C LYS A 27 -5.17 -12.42 12.99
N ALA A 28 -4.20 -11.80 12.32
CA ALA A 28 -3.23 -10.95 12.99
C ALA A 28 -3.97 -10.02 13.96
N PRO A 29 -3.40 -9.73 15.15
CA PRO A 29 -4.08 -8.90 16.14
C PRO A 29 -4.54 -7.61 15.47
N ARG A 30 -5.85 -7.42 15.38
CA ARG A 30 -6.44 -6.21 14.81
C ARG A 30 -6.14 -5.10 15.81
N ILE A 31 -5.17 -4.25 15.48
CA ILE A 31 -4.96 -2.99 16.20
C ILE A 31 -6.32 -2.28 16.24
N PRO A 32 -6.83 -1.87 17.41
CA PRO A 32 -8.09 -1.15 17.50
C PRO A 32 -7.98 0.13 16.67
N THR A 33 -8.65 0.15 15.52
CA THR A 33 -8.74 1.34 14.69
C THR A 33 -9.80 2.25 15.30
N GLY A 34 -9.47 3.51 15.56
CA GLY A 34 -10.47 4.53 15.87
C GLY A 34 -11.53 4.63 14.76
N LYS A 35 -12.67 5.27 15.07
CA LYS A 35 -13.63 5.61 14.02
C LYS A 35 -13.01 6.69 13.12
N ARG A 36 -13.13 6.54 11.80
CA ARG A 36 -12.77 7.60 10.85
C ARG A 36 -13.65 8.82 11.11
N VAL A 37 -13.01 9.98 11.18
CA VAL A 37 -13.66 11.28 11.28
C VAL A 37 -13.11 12.13 10.15
N ASP A 38 -14.00 12.68 9.33
CA ASP A 38 -13.63 13.65 8.31
C ASP A 38 -13.80 15.05 8.91
N VAL A 39 -12.70 15.80 9.02
CA VAL A 39 -12.68 17.16 9.56
C VAL A 39 -12.71 18.14 8.38
N PRO A 40 -13.69 19.05 8.28
CA PRO A 40 -13.80 19.97 7.15
C PRO A 40 -12.71 21.04 7.17
N ALA A 41 -12.48 21.68 6.02
CA ALA A 41 -11.46 22.72 5.87
C ALA A 41 -11.65 23.93 6.79
N SER A 42 -12.90 24.27 7.09
CA SER A 42 -13.27 25.32 8.05
C SER A 42 -12.84 25.01 9.48
N GLU A 43 -12.60 23.74 9.81
CA GLU A 43 -12.22 23.29 11.15
C GLU A 43 -10.73 22.98 11.24
N HIS A 44 -10.15 22.27 10.27
CA HIS A 44 -8.74 21.91 10.34
C HIS A 44 -7.77 23.06 10.04
N GLY A 45 -8.22 24.13 9.35
CA GLY A 45 -7.43 25.34 9.12
C GLY A 45 -6.17 25.21 8.25
N ILE A 46 -5.81 24.01 7.78
CA ILE A 46 -4.70 23.79 6.84
C ILE A 46 -4.80 24.70 5.62
N ASP A 47 -3.77 25.52 5.40
CA ASP A 47 -3.59 26.33 4.20
C ASP A 47 -3.11 25.45 3.03
N PRO A 48 -3.90 25.28 1.96
CA PRO A 48 -3.51 24.49 0.79
C PRO A 48 -2.26 25.04 0.08
N ALA A 49 -1.94 26.33 0.21
CA ALA A 49 -0.76 26.93 -0.41
C ALA A 49 0.56 26.47 0.22
N LEU A 50 0.52 25.90 1.43
CA LEU A 50 1.69 25.32 2.10
C LEU A 50 1.95 23.86 1.70
N VAL A 51 1.05 23.24 0.93
CA VAL A 51 1.22 21.87 0.44
C VAL A 51 2.07 21.88 -0.83
N ASP A 52 3.13 21.07 -0.89
CA ASP A 52 3.96 20.98 -2.09
C ASP A 52 3.16 20.38 -3.27
N ASP A 53 3.18 21.08 -4.40
CA ASP A 53 2.47 20.68 -5.63
C ASP A 53 2.81 19.26 -6.09
N ARG A 54 4.03 18.77 -5.86
CA ARG A 54 4.44 17.42 -6.24
C ARG A 54 3.79 16.38 -5.34
N ALA A 55 3.73 16.64 -4.04
CA ALA A 55 3.05 15.75 -3.09
C ALA A 55 1.55 15.66 -3.41
N ARG A 56 0.91 16.80 -3.70
CA ARG A 56 -0.47 16.86 -4.19
C ARG A 56 -0.65 16.01 -5.45
N LYS A 57 0.21 16.18 -6.47
CA LYS A 57 0.15 15.41 -7.72
C LYS A 57 0.31 13.91 -7.52
N VAL A 58 1.16 13.47 -6.59
CA VAL A 58 1.30 12.04 -6.26
C VAL A 58 -0.01 11.48 -5.73
N VAL A 59 -0.64 12.20 -4.79
CA VAL A 59 -1.94 11.81 -4.22
C VAL A 59 -3.02 11.78 -5.29
N GLU A 60 -3.15 12.83 -6.09
CA GLU A 60 -4.13 12.91 -7.19
C GLU A 60 -3.93 11.76 -8.20
N THR A 61 -2.69 11.50 -8.63
CA THR A 61 -2.38 10.39 -9.57
C THR A 61 -2.80 9.03 -9.01
N LEU A 62 -2.58 8.78 -7.72
CA LEU A 62 -2.99 7.53 -7.07
C LEU A 62 -4.51 7.44 -6.96
N GLN A 63 -5.18 8.53 -6.58
CA GLN A 63 -6.64 8.60 -6.45
C GLN A 63 -7.35 8.43 -7.80
N ASP A 64 -6.84 9.07 -8.86
CA ASP A 64 -7.34 8.93 -10.22
C ASP A 64 -7.20 7.50 -10.75
N ALA A 65 -6.19 6.75 -10.28
CA ALA A 65 -6.00 5.33 -10.56
C ALA A 65 -6.88 4.39 -9.70
N GLY A 66 -7.73 4.95 -8.83
CA GLY A 66 -8.66 4.20 -7.98
C GLY A 66 -8.09 3.72 -6.65
N TYR A 67 -6.97 4.27 -6.21
CA TYR A 67 -6.34 3.95 -4.92
C TYR A 67 -6.70 4.98 -3.84
N GLU A 68 -6.70 4.55 -2.59
CA GLU A 68 -6.70 5.49 -1.47
C GLU A 68 -5.29 6.05 -1.31
N ALA A 69 -5.15 7.37 -1.22
CA ALA A 69 -3.87 8.03 -0.99
C ALA A 69 -4.05 9.30 -0.17
N TYR A 70 -3.16 9.53 0.80
CA TYR A 70 -3.23 10.67 1.73
C TYR A 70 -1.84 11.17 2.09
N ILE A 71 -1.68 12.48 2.26
CA ILE A 71 -0.52 13.07 2.95
C ILE A 71 -0.64 12.70 4.43
N VAL A 72 0.46 12.25 5.04
CA VAL A 72 0.49 11.79 6.43
C VAL A 72 1.70 12.34 7.20
N GLY A 73 1.78 12.00 8.48
CA GLY A 73 2.99 12.18 9.27
C GLY A 73 3.29 13.63 9.65
N GLY A 74 4.58 13.99 9.63
CA GLY A 74 5.07 15.29 10.07
C GLY A 74 4.47 16.46 9.31
N ALA A 75 4.24 16.30 8.01
CA ALA A 75 3.65 17.34 7.17
C ALA A 75 2.28 17.78 7.67
N VAL A 76 1.39 16.82 8.00
CA VAL A 76 0.03 17.14 8.50
C VAL A 76 0.10 17.91 9.82
N ARG A 77 0.96 17.45 10.75
CA ARG A 77 1.18 18.15 12.02
C ARG A 77 1.65 19.59 11.79
N ASP A 78 2.67 19.76 10.94
CA ASP A 78 3.28 21.07 10.71
C ASP A 78 2.28 22.02 10.02
N LEU A 79 1.49 21.53 9.05
CA LEU A 79 0.43 22.29 8.40
C LEU A 79 -0.66 22.76 9.37
N ILE A 80 -1.11 21.91 10.30
CA ILE A 80 -2.10 22.27 11.33
C ILE A 80 -1.55 23.36 12.26
N LEU A 81 -0.24 23.34 12.53
CA LEU A 81 0.44 24.36 13.33
C LEU A 81 0.77 25.65 12.54
N GLY A 82 0.40 25.73 11.26
CA GLY A 82 0.74 26.87 10.39
C GLY A 82 2.23 26.96 10.05
N HIS A 83 2.96 25.86 10.17
CA HIS A 83 4.37 25.77 9.81
C HIS A 83 4.54 25.17 8.41
N ARG A 84 5.64 25.54 7.75
CA ARG A 84 6.00 24.96 6.45
C ARG A 84 6.63 23.57 6.65
N PRO A 85 6.06 22.50 6.09
CA PRO A 85 6.65 21.16 6.18
C PRO A 85 8.02 21.08 5.51
N LYS A 86 8.88 20.19 6.03
CA LYS A 86 10.22 19.91 5.45
C LYS A 86 10.17 18.85 4.36
N ASP A 87 9.32 17.85 4.57
CA ASP A 87 9.11 16.68 3.74
C ASP A 87 7.61 16.35 3.69
N PHE A 88 7.22 15.58 2.67
CA PHE A 88 5.85 15.11 2.48
C PHE A 88 5.86 13.60 2.23
N ASP A 89 5.24 12.86 3.15
CA ASP A 89 5.01 11.42 3.01
C ASP A 89 3.58 11.15 2.54
N VAL A 90 3.44 10.16 1.67
CA VAL A 90 2.13 9.69 1.18
C VAL A 90 1.91 8.24 1.61
N ALA A 91 0.79 7.98 2.29
CA ALA A 91 0.31 6.64 2.56
C ALA A 91 -0.73 6.24 1.51
N THR A 92 -0.68 5.00 1.02
CA THR A 92 -1.63 4.47 0.04
C THR A 92 -1.92 2.99 0.25
N ASN A 93 -3.07 2.52 -0.23
CA ASN A 93 -3.41 1.11 -0.30
C ASN A 93 -2.83 0.39 -1.54
N ALA A 94 -2.17 1.12 -2.46
CA ALA A 94 -1.45 0.53 -3.59
C ALA A 94 -0.20 -0.24 -3.14
N THR A 95 0.10 -1.37 -3.77
CA THR A 95 1.37 -2.08 -3.55
C THR A 95 2.55 -1.33 -4.18
N PRO A 96 3.80 -1.54 -3.71
CA PRO A 96 4.96 -0.90 -4.31
C PRO A 96 5.09 -1.08 -5.82
N GLU A 97 4.70 -2.25 -6.33
CA GLU A 97 4.70 -2.57 -7.76
C GLU A 97 3.61 -1.79 -8.52
N GLN A 98 2.42 -1.62 -7.93
CA GLN A 98 1.34 -0.80 -8.49
C GLN A 98 1.75 0.68 -8.55
N VAL A 99 2.33 1.21 -7.46
CA VAL A 99 2.90 2.57 -7.44
C VAL A 99 3.95 2.73 -8.54
N LYS A 100 4.87 1.77 -8.67
CA LYS A 100 5.89 1.80 -9.73
C LYS A 100 5.30 1.77 -11.15
N GLY A 101 4.14 1.14 -11.34
CA GLY A 101 3.41 1.14 -12.61
C GLY A 101 2.83 2.49 -12.98
N LEU A 102 2.45 3.30 -12.00
CA LEU A 102 1.87 4.64 -12.21
C LEU A 102 2.92 5.73 -12.42
N PHE A 103 4.10 5.58 -11.82
CA PHE A 103 5.15 6.59 -11.87
C PHE A 103 6.38 6.10 -12.61
N ARG A 104 6.66 6.71 -13.78
CA ARG A 104 7.84 6.39 -14.62
C ARG A 104 9.17 6.45 -13.85
N ARG A 105 9.28 7.34 -12.87
CA ARG A 105 10.47 7.52 -12.02
C ARG A 105 10.15 7.18 -10.56
N ALA A 106 9.90 5.91 -10.30
CA ALA A 106 9.70 5.39 -8.95
C ALA A 106 10.69 4.29 -8.58
N PHE A 107 11.25 4.37 -7.38
CA PHE A 107 12.23 3.44 -6.84
C PHE A 107 11.71 2.79 -5.57
N ILE A 108 11.59 1.46 -5.57
CA ILE A 108 11.26 0.70 -4.37
C ILE A 108 12.51 0.66 -3.49
N ILE A 109 12.41 1.20 -2.28
CA ILE A 109 13.54 1.30 -1.34
C ILE A 109 13.45 0.18 -0.30
N GLY A 110 14.41 -0.74 -0.40
CA GLY A 110 14.54 -1.87 0.51
C GLY A 110 13.41 -2.89 0.36
N ARG A 111 13.72 -4.14 0.68
CA ARG A 111 12.72 -5.23 0.65
C ARG A 111 11.89 -5.30 1.92
N ARG A 112 12.41 -4.75 3.02
CA ARG A 112 11.80 -4.85 4.36
C ARG A 112 10.68 -3.84 4.59
N PHE A 113 10.84 -2.60 4.10
CA PHE A 113 10.01 -1.48 4.54
C PHE A 113 8.89 -1.09 3.56
N ARG A 114 8.78 -1.72 2.38
CA ARG A 114 7.72 -1.46 1.37
C ARG A 114 7.53 0.03 1.07
N ILE A 115 8.65 0.77 0.94
CA ILE A 115 8.65 2.21 0.63
C ILE A 115 8.92 2.40 -0.87
N VAL A 116 8.31 3.41 -1.46
CA VAL A 116 8.60 3.84 -2.84
C VAL A 116 8.94 5.32 -2.85
N HIS A 117 10.08 5.69 -3.41
CA HIS A 117 10.41 7.08 -3.72
C HIS A 117 9.93 7.43 -5.13
N VAL A 118 9.07 8.44 -5.24
CA VAL A 118 8.64 9.04 -6.52
C VAL A 118 9.45 10.30 -6.76
N VAL A 119 10.11 10.39 -7.92
CA VAL A 119 11.07 11.47 -8.21
C VAL A 119 10.56 12.38 -9.33
N TYR A 120 10.41 13.67 -9.02
CA TYR A 120 10.07 14.73 -9.97
C TYR A 120 11.32 15.54 -10.36
N GLY A 121 11.43 15.97 -11.62
CA GLY A 121 12.55 16.77 -12.12
C GLY A 121 13.73 15.93 -12.63
N ARG A 122 14.97 16.46 -12.54
CA ARG A 122 16.21 15.81 -13.03
C ARG A 122 17.13 15.26 -11.92
N GLY A 123 16.78 15.38 -10.64
CA GLY A 123 17.53 14.79 -9.52
C GLY A 123 17.29 13.28 -9.41
N ARG A 124 18.25 12.54 -8.83
CA ARG A 124 18.12 11.11 -8.50
C ARG A 124 17.36 10.92 -7.20
#